data_AF-A0A520C6X3-F1
#
_entry.id   AF-A0A520C6X3-F1
#
_cell.length_a   1.000
_cell.length_b   1.000
_cell.length_c   1.000
_cell.angle_alpha   90.00
_cell.angle_beta   90.00
_cell.angle_gamma   90.00
#
_symmetry.space_group_name_H-M   'P 1'
#
loop_
_entity.id
_entity.type
_entity.pdbx_description
1 polymer ?
#
loop_
_entity_poly.entity_id
_entity_poly.type
_entity_poly.pdbx_seq_one_letter_code
_entity_poly.pdbx_strand_id
1 'polypeptide(L)' 'MISTSSPLQVAALYRFARIEDREAVRARLEQLCAPDVRGILLVAHEGLNGTIAGPPEAITRVLDGIRA' A
#
# COMPACT_ATOMS: atom_id res chain seq x y z
N MET A 1 0.81 -33.63 -1.88
CA MET A 1 0.87 -32.39 -2.68
C MET A 1 1.32 -31.27 -1.76
N ILE A 2 2.55 -30.77 -1.93
CA ILE A 2 2.99 -29.58 -1.20
C ILE A 2 2.33 -28.39 -1.90
N SER A 3 1.40 -27.72 -1.25
CA SER A 3 0.84 -26.48 -1.76
C SER A 3 1.96 -25.44 -1.75
N THR A 4 2.47 -25.07 -2.91
CA THR A 4 3.42 -23.96 -3.02
C THR A 4 2.65 -22.68 -2.72
N SER A 5 2.90 -22.08 -1.55
CA SER A 5 2.37 -20.75 -1.25
C SER A 5 2.82 -19.78 -2.34
N SER A 6 1.88 -19.07 -2.96
CA SER A 6 2.21 -18.00 -3.91
C SER A 6 3.21 -17.03 -3.25
N PRO A 7 4.23 -16.55 -3.99
CA PRO A 7 5.22 -15.66 -3.43
C PRO A 7 4.55 -14.36 -2.95
N LEU A 8 4.81 -13.96 -1.72
CA LEU A 8 4.40 -12.66 -1.19
C LEU A 8 5.51 -11.64 -1.44
N GLN A 9 5.11 -10.44 -1.87
CA GLN A 9 6.01 -9.30 -2.00
C GLN A 9 5.82 -8.38 -0.79
N VAL A 10 6.93 -7.93 -0.21
CA VAL A 10 6.95 -6.91 0.85
C VAL A 10 7.49 -5.62 0.26
N ALA A 11 6.79 -4.51 0.46
CA ALA A 11 7.21 -3.18 0.05
C ALA A 11 7.33 -2.28 1.28
N ALA A 12 8.52 -1.74 1.52
CA ALA A 12 8.74 -0.60 2.40
C ALA A 12 8.84 0.66 1.54
N LEU A 13 8.11 1.71 1.91
CA LEU A 13 8.02 2.94 1.12
C LEU A 13 7.96 4.18 1.99
N TYR A 14 8.44 5.28 1.41
CA TYR A 14 8.15 6.63 1.84
C TYR A 14 7.93 7.51 0.60
N ARG A 15 7.09 8.53 0.72
CA ARG A 15 6.88 9.55 -0.32
C ARG A 15 6.55 10.87 0.34
N PHE A 16 7.41 11.87 0.16
CA PHE A 16 7.10 13.25 0.54
C PHE A 16 6.17 13.87 -0.50
N ALA A 17 5.02 14.35 -0.06
CA ALA A 17 4.03 15.04 -0.87
C ALA A 17 3.09 15.82 0.06
N ARG A 18 2.69 17.04 -0.33
CA ARG A 18 1.68 17.78 0.43
C ARG A 18 0.34 17.07 0.31
N ILE A 19 -0.21 16.63 1.44
CA ILE A 19 -1.54 16.00 1.53
C ILE A 19 -2.46 16.91 2.34
N GLU A 20 -3.48 17.46 1.68
CA GLU A 20 -4.45 18.34 2.33
C GLU A 20 -5.50 17.52 3.08
N ASP A 21 -6.14 16.58 2.40
CA ASP A 21 -7.15 15.68 2.97
C ASP A 21 -6.56 14.29 3.25
N ARG A 22 -6.12 14.09 4.50
CA ARG A 22 -5.55 12.82 4.95
C ARG A 22 -6.58 11.69 5.01
N GLU A 23 -7.83 11.99 5.31
CA GLU A 23 -8.90 10.99 5.43
C GLU A 23 -9.31 10.46 4.06
N ALA A 24 -9.41 11.33 3.05
CA ALA A 24 -9.66 10.91 1.67
C ALA A 24 -8.52 10.02 1.14
N VAL A 25 -7.27 10.37 1.42
CA VAL A 25 -6.11 9.54 1.04
C VAL A 25 -6.13 8.20 1.78
N ARG A 26 -6.39 8.20 3.09
CA ARG A 26 -6.53 6.97 3.90
C ARG A 26 -7.59 6.04 3.32
N ALA A 27 -8.79 6.56 3.04
CA ALA A 27 -9.90 5.77 2.48
C ALA A 27 -9.55 5.17 1.11
N ARG A 28 -8.91 5.94 0.22
CA ARG A 28 -8.43 5.43 -1.08
C ARG A 28 -7.38 4.33 -0.91
N LEU A 29 -6.43 4.50 0.01
CA LEU A 29 -5.40 3.49 0.27
C LEU A 29 -6.01 2.21 0.86
N GLU A 30 -7.01 2.31 1.74
CA GLU A 30 -7.73 1.14 2.26
C GLU A 30 -8.39 0.34 1.12
N GLN A 31 -9.02 1.02 0.16
CA GLN A 31 -9.60 0.38 -1.03
C GLN A 31 -8.55 -0.27 -1.93
N LEU A 32 -7.40 0.38 -2.12
CA LEU A 32 -6.28 -0.17 -2.88
C LEU A 32 -5.63 -1.37 -2.18
N CYS A 33 -5.60 -1.40 -0.85
CA CYS A 33 -5.02 -2.53 -0.11
C CYS A 33 -5.97 -3.73 0.01
N ALA A 34 -7.29 -3.51 0.02
CA ALA A 34 -8.25 -4.61 0.08
C ALA A 34 -8.24 -5.46 -1.21
N PRO A 35 -8.51 -6.77 -1.12
CA PRO A 35 -8.63 -7.58 0.11
C PRO A 35 -7.31 -8.23 0.55
N ASP A 36 -6.27 -8.21 -0.29
CA ASP A 36 -5.12 -9.12 -0.20
C ASP A 36 -3.82 -8.49 0.30
N VAL A 37 -3.81 -7.18 0.56
CA VAL A 37 -2.66 -6.47 1.11
C VAL A 37 -2.84 -6.28 2.62
N ARG A 38 -1.76 -6.51 3.36
CA ARG A 38 -1.67 -6.33 4.81
C ARG A 38 -0.48 -5.44 5.14
N GLY A 39 -0.54 -4.75 6.28
CA GLY A 39 0.54 -3.88 6.74
C GLY A 39 0.02 -2.54 7.22
N ILE A 40 0.92 -1.57 7.30
CA ILE A 40 0.64 -0.24 7.84
C ILE A 40 1.11 0.80 6.83
N LEU A 41 0.24 1.76 6.52
CA LEU A 41 0.58 3.01 5.84
C LEU A 41 0.18 4.17 6.75
N LEU A 42 1.15 5.02 7.06
CA LEU A 42 0.98 6.29 7.76
C LEU A 42 0.68 7.38 6.73
N VAL A 43 -0.38 8.15 6.99
CA VAL A 43 -0.78 9.30 6.17
C VAL A 43 -0.60 10.57 7.01
N ALA A 44 0.36 11.39 6.63
CA ALA A 44 0.66 12.68 7.24
C ALA A 44 0.49 13.81 6.22
N HIS A 45 0.40 15.06 6.69
CA HIS A 45 0.30 16.21 5.77
C HIS A 45 1.54 16.37 4.89
N GLU A 46 2.69 15.86 5.33
CA GLU A 46 3.96 15.87 4.60
C GLU A 46 4.14 14.68 3.65
N GLY A 47 3.28 13.67 3.72
CA GLY A 47 3.34 12.52 2.81
C GLY A 47 2.94 11.18 3.42
N LEU A 48 3.52 10.12 2.87
CA LEU A 48 3.24 8.72 3.19
C LEU A 48 4.50 7.99 3.66
N ASN A 49 4.35 7.05 4.59
CA ASN A 49 5.37 6.09 4.97
C ASN A 49 4.71 4.76 5.33
N GLY A 50 5.35 3.62 5.03
CA GLY A 50 4.94 2.38 5.65
C GLY A 50 5.50 1.13 5.01
N THR A 51 4.98 0.01 5.48
CA THR A 51 5.35 -1.34 5.01
C THR A 51 4.09 -2.14 4.77
N ILE A 52 3.97 -2.70 3.57
CA ILE A 52 2.84 -3.54 3.15
C ILE A 52 3.33 -4.84 2.50
N ALA A 53 2.52 -5.90 2.60
CA ALA A 53 2.79 -7.21 2.05
C ALA A 53 1.53 -7.82 1.41
N GLY A 54 1.71 -8.55 0.31
CA GLY A 54 0.61 -9.18 -0.43
C GLY A 54 1.09 -9.84 -1.73
N PRO A 55 0.19 -10.34 -2.58
CA PRO A 55 0.53 -10.82 -3.92
C PRO A 55 1.25 -9.75 -4.75
N PRO A 56 2.23 -10.09 -5.62
CA PRO A 56 3.02 -9.11 -6.38
C PRO A 56 2.18 -8.16 -7.23
N GLU A 57 1.11 -8.65 -7.84
CA GLU A 57 0.15 -7.85 -8.61
C GLU A 57 -0.65 -6.89 -7.72
N ALA A 58 -0.98 -7.32 -6.49
CA ALA A 58 -1.66 -6.47 -5.52
C ALA A 58 -0.74 -5.35 -5.02
N ILE A 59 0.53 -5.65 -4.75
CA ILE A 59 1.53 -4.64 -4.38
C ILE A 59 1.76 -3.64 -5.51
N THR A 60 1.90 -4.11 -6.76
CA THR A 60 2.03 -3.24 -7.93
C THR A 60 0.86 -2.27 -8.05
N ARG A 61 -0.38 -2.76 -7.93
CA ARG A 61 -1.59 -1.92 -7.94
C ARG A 61 -1.57 -0.82 -6.87
N VAL A 62 -1.14 -1.14 -5.64
CA VAL A 62 -1.03 -0.14 -4.57
C VAL A 62 0.04 0.90 -4.89
N LEU A 63 1.22 0.47 -5.34
CA LEU A 63 2.33 1.38 -5.67
C LEU A 63 1.99 2.32 -6.84
N ASP A 64 1.30 1.82 -7.87
CA ASP A 64 0.84 2.65 -8.99
C ASP A 64 -0.23 3.64 -8.54
N GLY A 65 -1.14 3.23 -7.66
CA GLY A 65 -2.13 4.11 -7.05
C GLY A 65 -1.53 5.23 -6.20
N ILE A 66 -0.35 5.02 -5.61
CA ILE A 66 0.41 6.02 -4.85
C ILE A 66 1.20 6.98 -5.76
N ARG A 67 1.57 6.53 -6.97
CA ARG A 67 2.37 7.31 -7.94
C ARG A 67 1.54 8.20 -8.85
N ALA A 68 0.27 7.85 -9.09
CA ALA A 68 -0.68 8.64 -9.86
C ALA A 68 -0.96 10.01 -9.22
#